data_AF-A0A560GVP5-F1
#
_entry.id   AF-A0A560GVP5-F1
#
_cell.length_a   1.000
_cell.length_b   1.000
_cell.length_c   1.000
_cell.angle_alpha   90.00
_cell.angle_beta   90.00
_cell.angle_gamma   90.00
#
_symmetry.space_group_name_H-M   'P 1'
#
loop_
_entity.id
_entity.type
_entity.pdbx_description
1 polymer ?
#
loop_
_entity_poly.entity_id
_entity_poly.type
_entity_poly.pdbx_seq_one_letter_code
_entity_poly.pdbx_strand_id
1 'polypeptide(L)'
;MGIKGAAQDGAADRQNVMTRMWSRARFEGISRKTWLPCDGGDATDCPSMLSCRVYPLPTGPDAALMLYLQIAILVLLILLNGFFAMSELAVLSARRSRLTAMAEKGQRGARTALALQESPSHFLSTVQIGITMIAIVEGAFGSATLSGPLAESLAAVPALAPHADSIAVALVVVCITLLSLIVGELVPKRLALFATERIAVLTAPFLQGLSRIASPVAWFLGATTELVLKLFGAAGKPENAVTEEEVKSLIAEGTAAGVFEPEERRMIESVLGLSDRPARAIMTPRLDVMWLDLDDDVAQLTKEIQESHHSRFPICRGSLDEVVGVLHAKAVLDAVLAGETPDLGKLANPALIVHDGTQVMRLLELFRSSGQQMALVVDEYGSAEGIVTLTDILESIAGDLPEAHDVDEDEFVRREDGSMLIDGRMDIEEAAHVLDLPGLRDGGDYLTLAGFLLFKLGHLPRVGEGVAHAGYRFEVVDMDGRRIDKILVIPPAE
;
A
#
# COMPACT_ATOMS: atom_id res chain seq x y z
N MET A 1 11.41 -37.06 54.56
CA MET A 1 10.10 -37.66 54.87
C MET A 1 9.31 -37.65 53.57
N GLY A 2 9.34 -38.73 52.77
CA GLY A 2 8.36 -39.83 52.82
C GLY A 2 7.00 -39.32 52.35
N ILE A 3 6.44 -39.70 51.19
CA ILE A 3 5.99 -41.06 50.84
C ILE A 3 5.85 -41.22 49.30
N LYS A 4 6.17 -42.43 48.83
CA LYS A 4 5.96 -42.99 47.48
C LYS A 4 4.48 -43.36 47.21
N GLY A 5 4.07 -43.31 45.94
CA GLY A 5 3.41 -44.44 45.27
C GLY A 5 1.93 -44.31 44.85
N ALA A 6 1.69 -44.38 43.53
CA ALA A 6 0.61 -45.09 42.81
C ALA A 6 0.62 -44.57 41.35
N ALA A 7 1.24 -45.25 40.37
CA ALA A 7 0.73 -46.42 39.63
C ALA A 7 -0.53 -46.12 38.80
N GLN A 8 -0.35 -46.21 37.47
CA GLN A 8 -1.32 -46.58 36.41
C GLN A 8 -2.70 -45.88 36.39
N ASP A 9 -2.93 -45.04 35.38
CA ASP A 9 -3.93 -45.35 34.34
C ASP A 9 -3.85 -44.33 33.20
N GLY A 10 -3.29 -44.80 32.08
CA GLY A 10 -3.37 -44.14 30.79
C GLY A 10 -4.60 -44.60 30.03
N ALA A 11 -5.12 -43.69 29.21
CA ALA A 11 -5.95 -43.96 28.03
C ALA A 11 -7.35 -44.54 28.24
N ALA A 12 -8.30 -43.74 28.76
CA ALA A 12 -9.73 -44.05 28.60
C ALA A 12 -10.72 -42.86 28.63
N ASP A 13 -10.27 -41.59 28.57
CA ASP A 13 -11.18 -40.46 28.86
C ASP A 13 -11.18 -39.31 27.83
N ARG A 14 -11.07 -39.63 26.53
CA ARG A 14 -11.23 -38.62 25.45
C ARG A 14 -12.28 -38.95 24.39
N GLN A 15 -13.12 -39.96 24.61
CA GLN A 15 -14.11 -40.41 23.62
C GLN A 15 -15.58 -40.26 24.05
N ASN A 16 -15.85 -39.66 25.22
CA ASN A 16 -17.17 -39.76 25.86
C ASN A 16 -17.93 -38.43 26.07
N VAL A 17 -17.54 -37.36 25.38
CA VAL A 17 -18.25 -36.06 25.45
C VAL A 17 -19.04 -35.74 24.18
N MET A 18 -18.67 -36.27 23.02
CA MET A 18 -19.40 -36.06 21.75
C MET A 18 -20.68 -36.91 21.63
N THR A 19 -20.81 -37.99 22.39
CA THR A 19 -21.96 -38.91 22.33
C THR A 19 -23.16 -38.45 23.16
N ARG A 20 -23.01 -37.42 24.02
CA ARG A 20 -24.07 -36.98 24.96
C ARG A 20 -24.95 -35.82 24.48
N MET A 21 -24.64 -35.19 23.33
CA MET A 21 -25.48 -34.09 22.80
C MET A 21 -26.43 -34.50 21.67
N TRP A 22 -26.33 -35.72 21.13
CA TRP A 22 -27.25 -36.22 20.09
C TRP A 22 -28.44 -37.04 20.61
N SER A 23 -28.61 -37.22 21.93
CA SER A 23 -29.68 -38.05 22.51
C SER A 23 -30.94 -37.28 22.93
N ARG A 24 -31.17 -36.07 22.42
CA ARG A 24 -32.34 -35.25 22.77
C ARG A 24 -33.04 -34.63 21.56
N ALA A 25 -33.28 -35.44 20.53
CA ALA A 25 -34.31 -35.16 19.53
C ALA A 25 -35.33 -36.31 19.56
N ARG A 26 -36.54 -35.93 19.95
CA ARG A 26 -37.72 -36.76 20.13
C ARG A 26 -38.22 -37.19 18.74
N PHE A 27 -38.12 -38.47 18.41
CA PHE A 27 -38.96 -39.10 17.41
C PHE A 27 -39.69 -40.27 18.06
N GLU A 28 -40.98 -40.05 18.29
CA GLU A 28 -41.95 -41.07 18.66
C GLU A 28 -42.13 -42.04 17.48
N GLY A 29 -42.29 -43.32 17.81
CA GLY A 29 -42.79 -44.33 16.89
C GLY A 29 -41.71 -45.14 16.19
N ILE A 30 -41.25 -46.22 16.83
CA ILE A 30 -41.27 -47.59 16.31
C ILE A 30 -40.66 -48.51 17.38
N SER A 31 -41.45 -49.51 17.77
CA SER A 31 -41.24 -50.40 18.90
C SER A 31 -40.05 -51.33 18.72
N ARG A 32 -39.22 -51.44 19.75
CA ARG A 32 -38.25 -52.54 19.94
C ARG A 32 -39.02 -53.86 20.12
N LYS A 33 -38.80 -54.83 19.23
CA LYS A 33 -39.01 -56.26 19.51
C LYS A 33 -37.73 -57.00 19.08
N THR A 34 -36.85 -57.27 20.04
CA THR A 34 -36.55 -58.63 20.55
C THR A 34 -36.13 -59.62 19.47
N TRP A 35 -34.82 -59.86 19.44
CA TRP A 35 -34.18 -60.96 18.74
C TRP A 35 -34.41 -62.28 19.51
N LEU A 36 -34.87 -63.32 18.81
CA LEU A 36 -34.85 -64.71 19.26
C LEU A 36 -34.38 -65.57 18.06
N PRO A 37 -33.51 -66.57 18.28
CA PRO A 37 -33.02 -67.45 17.21
C PRO A 37 -34.05 -68.56 16.96
N CYS A 38 -34.36 -68.84 15.69
CA CYS A 38 -35.07 -70.06 15.32
C CYS A 38 -34.06 -71.19 15.10
N ASP A 39 -33.96 -72.08 16.09
CA ASP A 39 -33.49 -73.46 15.93
C ASP A 39 -34.58 -74.30 15.23
N GLY A 40 -34.13 -75.32 14.49
CA GLY A 40 -34.91 -76.04 13.50
C GLY A 40 -36.12 -76.85 13.99
N GLY A 41 -37.02 -77.13 13.05
CA GLY A 41 -38.11 -78.10 13.20
C GLY A 41 -39.37 -77.68 12.44
N ASP A 42 -39.69 -78.46 11.40
CA ASP A 42 -40.98 -78.62 10.73
C ASP A 42 -41.56 -77.50 9.84
N ALA A 43 -41.50 -77.80 8.55
CA ALA A 43 -42.10 -77.08 7.44
C ALA A 43 -43.59 -77.43 7.30
N THR A 44 -44.46 -76.79 8.07
CA THR A 44 -45.90 -76.69 7.75
C THR A 44 -46.49 -75.43 8.39
N ASP A 45 -46.02 -74.27 7.94
CA ASP A 45 -46.77 -73.00 7.86
C ASP A 45 -45.81 -71.90 7.38
N CYS A 46 -45.56 -71.90 6.07
CA CYS A 46 -44.85 -70.82 5.41
C CYS A 46 -45.86 -70.11 4.50
N PRO A 47 -46.49 -68.99 4.94
CA PRO A 47 -47.12 -68.10 3.99
C PRO A 47 -45.98 -67.40 3.26
N SER A 48 -45.76 -67.84 2.03
CA SER A 48 -44.91 -67.20 1.03
C SER A 48 -45.06 -65.67 1.04
N MET A 49 -44.12 -64.97 1.63
CA MET A 49 -43.81 -63.56 1.36
C MET A 49 -42.30 -63.31 1.49
N LEU A 50 -41.49 -64.17 0.88
CA LEU A 50 -40.28 -63.71 0.20
C LEU A 50 -40.75 -63.07 -1.10
N SER A 51 -41.06 -61.78 -1.04
CA SER A 51 -41.19 -60.96 -2.25
C SER A 51 -40.44 -59.67 -2.02
N CYS A 52 -39.24 -59.64 -2.58
CA CYS A 52 -38.60 -58.48 -3.17
C CYS A 52 -39.18 -57.12 -2.75
N ARG A 53 -38.44 -56.36 -1.93
CA ARG A 53 -38.48 -54.90 -2.07
C ARG A 53 -37.73 -54.52 -3.34
N VAL A 54 -38.34 -54.85 -4.49
CA VAL A 54 -38.12 -54.11 -5.72
C VAL A 54 -38.80 -52.77 -5.46
N TYR A 55 -38.02 -51.71 -5.29
CA TYR A 55 -38.56 -50.40 -5.61
C TYR A 55 -38.91 -50.48 -7.10
N PRO A 56 -40.19 -50.39 -7.50
CA PRO A 56 -40.48 -50.31 -8.91
C PRO A 56 -39.81 -49.01 -9.37
N LEU A 57 -38.78 -49.14 -10.20
CA LEU A 57 -38.39 -48.07 -11.12
C LEU A 57 -39.70 -47.56 -11.72
N PRO A 58 -39.96 -46.26 -11.75
CA PRO A 58 -41.10 -45.79 -12.51
C PRO A 58 -40.72 -46.04 -13.98
N THR A 59 -41.06 -47.20 -14.51
CA THR A 59 -40.79 -47.59 -15.91
C THR A 59 -41.88 -46.99 -16.79
N GLY A 60 -42.02 -45.68 -16.69
CA GLY A 60 -42.90 -44.85 -17.50
C GLY A 60 -42.13 -43.61 -17.98
N PRO A 61 -42.62 -42.93 -19.03
CA PRO A 61 -42.03 -41.67 -19.52
C PRO A 61 -41.84 -40.61 -18.42
N ASP A 62 -42.57 -40.72 -17.31
CA ASP A 62 -42.56 -39.80 -16.17
C ASP A 62 -41.27 -39.86 -15.31
N ALA A 63 -40.61 -41.02 -15.20
CA ALA A 63 -39.36 -41.13 -14.42
C ALA A 63 -38.16 -40.54 -15.13
N ALA A 64 -38.06 -40.83 -16.43
CA ALA A 64 -37.04 -40.24 -17.28
C ALA A 64 -37.21 -38.73 -17.28
N LEU A 65 -38.46 -38.23 -17.40
CA LEU A 65 -38.76 -36.82 -17.32
C LEU A 65 -38.36 -36.20 -15.97
N MET A 66 -38.63 -36.87 -14.84
CA MET A 66 -38.19 -36.41 -13.52
C MET A 66 -36.66 -36.35 -13.40
N LEU A 67 -35.94 -37.36 -13.91
CA LEU A 67 -34.48 -37.39 -13.88
C LEU A 67 -33.87 -36.28 -14.77
N TYR A 68 -34.41 -36.08 -15.97
CA TYR A 68 -33.97 -34.98 -16.84
C TYR A 68 -34.22 -33.61 -16.21
N LEU A 69 -35.36 -33.42 -15.55
CA LEU A 69 -35.67 -32.19 -14.83
C LEU A 69 -34.68 -31.95 -13.68
N GLN A 70 -34.36 -33.00 -12.92
CA GLN A 70 -33.39 -32.92 -11.82
C GLN A 70 -31.98 -32.58 -12.31
N ILE A 71 -31.51 -33.23 -13.38
CA ILE A 71 -30.23 -32.92 -13.99
C ILE A 71 -30.24 -31.48 -14.52
N ALA A 72 -31.33 -31.04 -15.16
CA ALA A 72 -31.45 -29.66 -15.65
C ALA A 72 -31.38 -28.63 -14.51
N ILE A 73 -32.00 -28.91 -13.36
CA ILE A 73 -31.90 -28.07 -12.16
C ILE A 73 -30.45 -28.02 -11.65
N LEU A 74 -29.76 -29.16 -11.60
CA LEU A 74 -28.37 -29.22 -11.14
C LEU A 74 -27.43 -28.44 -12.08
N VAL A 75 -27.59 -28.62 -13.40
CA VAL A 75 -26.85 -27.84 -14.40
C VAL A 75 -27.14 -26.35 -14.26
N LEU A 76 -28.40 -25.95 -14.04
CA LEU A 76 -28.77 -24.56 -13.82
C LEU A 76 -28.11 -23.98 -12.57
N LEU A 77 -28.04 -24.74 -11.47
CA LEU A 77 -27.36 -24.31 -10.24
C LEU A 77 -25.85 -24.11 -10.47
N ILE A 78 -25.19 -25.03 -11.18
CA ILE A 78 -23.76 -24.90 -11.55
C ILE A 78 -23.54 -23.65 -12.39
N LEU A 79 -24.38 -23.41 -13.41
CA LEU A 79 -24.25 -22.23 -14.27
C LEU A 79 -24.51 -20.93 -13.50
N LEU A 80 -25.48 -20.93 -12.58
CA LEU A 80 -25.76 -19.78 -11.74
C LEU A 80 -24.58 -19.48 -10.81
N ASN A 81 -23.96 -20.51 -10.23
CA ASN A 81 -22.72 -20.37 -9.45
C ASN A 81 -21.61 -19.75 -10.30
N GLY A 82 -21.43 -20.26 -11.52
CA GLY A 82 -20.46 -19.73 -12.49
C GLY A 82 -20.68 -18.26 -12.84
N PHE A 83 -21.94 -17.85 -13.00
CA PHE A 83 -22.28 -16.45 -13.23
C PHE A 83 -21.84 -15.56 -12.05
N PHE A 84 -22.09 -15.98 -10.81
CA PHE A 84 -21.66 -15.22 -9.63
C PHE A 84 -20.15 -15.15 -9.52
N ALA A 85 -19.45 -16.28 -9.61
CA ALA A 85 -17.99 -16.37 -9.57
C ALA A 85 -17.31 -15.53 -10.66
N MET A 86 -17.87 -15.55 -11.89
CA MET A 86 -17.39 -14.72 -13.00
C MET A 86 -17.59 -13.23 -12.73
N SER A 87 -18.78 -12.86 -12.26
CA SER A 87 -19.14 -11.46 -12.01
C SER A 87 -18.33 -10.85 -10.88
N GLU A 88 -18.10 -11.62 -9.81
CA GLU A 88 -17.24 -11.24 -8.69
C GLU A 88 -15.84 -10.85 -9.18
N LEU A 89 -15.17 -11.78 -9.86
CA LEU A 89 -13.79 -11.57 -10.29
C LEU A 89 -13.69 -10.46 -11.35
N ALA A 90 -14.68 -10.35 -12.24
CA ALA A 90 -14.73 -9.28 -13.22
C ALA A 90 -14.81 -7.89 -12.57
N VAL A 91 -15.69 -7.72 -11.58
CA VAL A 91 -15.85 -6.43 -10.88
C VAL A 91 -14.60 -6.12 -10.06
N LEU A 92 -14.00 -7.09 -9.37
CA LEU A 92 -12.80 -6.84 -8.56
C LEU A 92 -11.54 -6.56 -9.39
N SER A 93 -11.40 -7.22 -10.54
CA SER A 93 -10.18 -7.11 -11.36
C SER A 93 -10.24 -5.99 -12.40
N ALA A 94 -11.41 -5.35 -12.59
CA ALA A 94 -11.57 -4.29 -13.57
C ALA A 94 -10.78 -3.04 -13.17
N ARG A 95 -10.02 -2.49 -14.11
CA ARG A 95 -9.22 -1.27 -13.86
C ARG A 95 -10.14 -0.06 -13.65
N ARG A 96 -10.00 0.62 -12.51
CA ARG A 96 -10.81 1.81 -12.14
C ARG A 96 -10.78 2.88 -13.24
N SER A 97 -9.61 3.20 -13.78
CA SER A 97 -9.42 4.19 -14.86
C SER A 97 -10.25 3.89 -16.12
N ARG A 98 -10.33 2.62 -16.53
CA ARG A 98 -11.14 2.20 -17.69
C ARG A 98 -12.63 2.27 -17.42
N LEU A 99 -13.07 1.88 -16.23
CA LEU A 99 -14.47 2.00 -15.83
C LEU A 99 -14.92 3.47 -15.76
N THR A 100 -14.08 4.37 -15.24
CA THR A 100 -14.35 5.82 -15.22
C THR A 100 -14.52 6.36 -16.64
N ALA A 101 -13.61 6.03 -17.56
CA ALA A 101 -13.73 6.44 -18.96
C ALA A 101 -15.01 5.88 -19.64
N MET A 102 -15.44 4.66 -19.30
CA MET A 102 -16.70 4.08 -19.81
C MET A 102 -17.94 4.74 -19.19
N ALA A 103 -17.87 5.16 -17.92
CA ALA A 103 -18.92 5.88 -17.23
C ALA A 103 -19.13 7.30 -17.77
N GLU A 104 -18.04 7.98 -18.15
CA GLU A 104 -18.07 9.29 -18.83
C GLU A 104 -18.69 9.19 -20.22
N LYS A 105 -18.44 8.09 -20.93
CA LYS A 105 -19.13 7.73 -22.20
C LYS A 105 -20.60 7.35 -22.04
N GLY A 106 -21.17 7.52 -20.84
CA GLY A 106 -22.60 7.33 -20.56
C GLY A 106 -23.03 5.90 -20.24
N GLN A 107 -22.09 4.96 -20.05
CA GLN A 107 -22.45 3.58 -19.71
C GLN A 107 -22.86 3.46 -18.24
N ARG A 108 -24.16 3.28 -17.98
CA ARG A 108 -24.71 3.17 -16.62
C ARG A 108 -24.09 2.04 -15.80
N GLY A 109 -23.80 0.90 -16.43
CA GLY A 109 -23.18 -0.25 -15.76
C GLY A 109 -21.76 0.03 -15.25
N ALA A 110 -21.01 0.91 -15.92
CA ALA A 110 -19.67 1.29 -15.49
C ALA A 110 -19.71 2.12 -14.19
N ARG A 111 -20.67 3.04 -14.07
CA ARG A 111 -20.91 3.77 -12.81
C ARG A 111 -21.29 2.83 -11.66
N THR A 112 -22.13 1.84 -11.94
CA THR A 112 -22.52 0.84 -10.93
C THR A 112 -21.35 -0.06 -10.54
N ALA A 113 -20.52 -0.47 -11.50
CA ALA A 113 -19.31 -1.25 -11.21
C ALA A 113 -18.34 -0.47 -10.31
N LEU A 114 -18.13 0.83 -10.58
CA LEU A 114 -17.33 1.70 -9.71
C LEU A 114 -17.89 1.79 -8.29
N ALA A 115 -19.21 1.97 -8.14
CA ALA A 115 -19.84 2.03 -6.82
C ALA A 115 -19.71 0.71 -6.03
N LEU A 116 -19.75 -0.43 -6.73
CA LEU A 116 -19.50 -1.74 -6.12
C LEU A 116 -18.02 -1.93 -5.72
N GLN A 117 -17.08 -1.38 -6.49
CA GLN A 117 -15.64 -1.38 -6.14
C GLN A 117 -15.32 -0.49 -4.94
N GLU A 118 -16.03 0.63 -4.76
CA GLU A 118 -15.84 1.54 -3.62
C GLU A 118 -16.34 0.99 -2.28
N SER A 119 -17.17 -0.06 -2.31
CA SER A 119 -17.70 -0.73 -1.11
C SER A 119 -17.51 -2.26 -1.17
N PRO A 120 -16.26 -2.74 -1.30
CA PRO A 120 -15.96 -4.14 -1.62
C PRO A 120 -16.47 -5.08 -0.53
N SER A 121 -16.43 -4.69 0.75
CA SER A 121 -16.85 -5.52 1.87
C SER A 121 -18.31 -5.98 1.79
N HIS A 122 -19.23 -5.09 1.39
CA HIS A 122 -20.66 -5.43 1.24
C HIS A 122 -20.92 -6.27 -0.01
N PHE A 123 -20.21 -5.94 -1.09
CA PHE A 123 -20.29 -6.65 -2.36
C PHE A 123 -19.79 -8.10 -2.22
N LEU A 124 -18.57 -8.27 -1.71
CA LEU A 124 -17.92 -9.57 -1.51
C LEU A 124 -18.75 -10.45 -0.59
N SER A 125 -19.22 -9.91 0.54
CA SER A 125 -20.07 -10.66 1.46
C SER A 125 -21.35 -11.15 0.79
N THR A 126 -22.03 -10.30 -0.01
CA THR A 126 -23.27 -10.68 -0.68
C THR A 126 -23.05 -11.80 -1.70
N VAL A 127 -22.07 -11.64 -2.58
CA VAL A 127 -21.82 -12.59 -3.66
C VAL A 127 -21.32 -13.91 -3.10
N GLN A 128 -20.42 -13.87 -2.11
CA GLN A 128 -19.90 -15.07 -1.45
C GLN A 128 -20.99 -15.85 -0.72
N ILE A 129 -21.94 -15.18 -0.06
CA ILE A 129 -23.11 -15.84 0.54
C ILE A 129 -23.92 -16.54 -0.55
N GLY A 130 -24.15 -15.89 -1.69
CA GLY A 130 -24.87 -16.46 -2.83
C GLY A 130 -24.20 -17.73 -3.36
N ILE A 131 -22.89 -17.65 -3.66
CA ILE A 131 -22.06 -18.78 -4.10
C ILE A 131 -22.14 -19.94 -3.12
N THR A 132 -21.95 -19.65 -1.82
CA THR A 132 -21.97 -20.66 -0.76
C THR A 132 -23.35 -21.33 -0.64
N MET A 133 -24.44 -20.55 -0.69
CA MET A 133 -25.80 -21.07 -0.61
C MET A 133 -26.13 -21.96 -1.82
N ILE A 134 -25.75 -21.54 -3.02
CA ILE A 134 -25.93 -22.33 -4.24
C ILE A 134 -25.15 -23.64 -4.14
N ALA A 135 -23.88 -23.60 -3.72
CA ALA A 135 -23.05 -24.80 -3.56
C ALA A 135 -23.63 -25.80 -2.55
N ILE A 136 -24.17 -25.32 -1.42
CA ILE A 136 -24.82 -26.18 -0.41
C ILE A 136 -26.08 -26.83 -1.00
N VAL A 137 -26.93 -26.05 -1.67
CA VAL A 137 -28.16 -26.56 -2.29
C VAL A 137 -27.82 -27.55 -3.39
N GLU A 138 -26.82 -27.26 -4.22
CA GLU A 138 -26.34 -28.14 -5.29
C GLU A 138 -25.84 -29.48 -4.75
N GLY A 139 -24.98 -29.45 -3.72
CA GLY A 139 -24.45 -30.67 -3.10
C GLY A 139 -25.54 -31.51 -2.44
N ALA A 140 -26.45 -30.88 -1.68
CA ALA A 140 -27.55 -31.57 -1.02
C ALA A 140 -28.56 -32.16 -2.02
N PHE A 141 -28.99 -31.35 -3.00
CA PHE A 141 -29.94 -31.76 -4.03
C PHE A 141 -29.36 -32.84 -4.94
N GLY A 142 -28.13 -32.63 -5.40
CA GLY A 142 -27.45 -33.56 -6.29
C GLY A 142 -27.14 -34.90 -5.62
N SER A 143 -26.66 -34.89 -4.36
CA SER A 143 -26.48 -36.14 -3.61
C SER A 143 -27.79 -36.87 -3.40
N ALA A 144 -28.86 -36.20 -2.96
CA ALA A 144 -30.15 -36.83 -2.69
C ALA A 144 -30.79 -37.45 -3.95
N THR A 145 -30.44 -36.92 -5.12
CA THR A 145 -31.06 -37.30 -6.39
C THR A 145 -30.27 -38.35 -7.16
N LEU A 146 -28.95 -38.19 -7.24
CA LEU A 146 -28.09 -39.05 -8.06
C LEU A 146 -27.54 -40.27 -7.31
N SER A 147 -27.53 -40.27 -5.97
CA SER A 147 -26.96 -41.38 -5.21
C SER A 147 -27.78 -42.66 -5.29
N GLY A 148 -29.11 -42.58 -5.34
CA GLY A 148 -30.00 -43.74 -5.41
C GLY A 148 -29.80 -44.59 -6.67
N PRO A 149 -29.96 -44.01 -7.89
CA PRO A 149 -29.76 -44.74 -9.14
C PRO A 149 -28.33 -45.30 -9.29
N LEU A 150 -27.34 -44.59 -8.76
CA LEU A 150 -25.95 -45.06 -8.77
C LEU A 150 -25.72 -46.22 -7.78
N ALA A 151 -26.32 -46.16 -6.59
CA ALA A 151 -26.24 -47.24 -5.61
C ALA A 151 -26.88 -48.53 -6.14
N GLU A 152 -28.03 -48.45 -6.82
CA GLU A 152 -28.66 -49.59 -7.47
C GLU A 152 -27.77 -50.20 -8.56
N SER A 153 -27.10 -49.36 -9.35
CA SER A 153 -26.15 -49.79 -10.38
C SER A 153 -24.91 -50.47 -9.78
N LEU A 154 -24.41 -49.98 -8.64
CA LEU A 154 -23.27 -50.56 -7.92
C LEU A 154 -23.64 -51.85 -7.19
N ALA A 155 -24.88 -51.97 -6.70
CA ALA A 155 -25.40 -53.16 -6.04
C ALA A 155 -25.53 -54.36 -7.00
N ALA A 156 -25.57 -54.13 -8.31
CA ALA A 156 -25.51 -55.18 -9.32
C ALA A 156 -24.17 -55.96 -9.29
N VAL A 157 -23.13 -55.41 -8.65
CA VAL A 157 -21.84 -56.08 -8.46
C VAL A 157 -21.76 -56.67 -7.04
N PRO A 158 -21.72 -58.01 -6.87
CA PRO A 158 -21.82 -58.66 -5.56
C PRO A 158 -20.77 -58.23 -4.52
N ALA A 159 -19.57 -57.84 -4.97
CA ALA A 159 -18.49 -57.38 -4.09
C ALA A 159 -18.73 -55.97 -3.52
N LEU A 160 -19.52 -55.14 -4.19
CA LEU A 160 -19.78 -53.75 -3.80
C LEU A 160 -21.14 -53.57 -3.09
N ALA A 161 -22.04 -54.55 -3.21
CA ALA A 161 -23.38 -54.51 -2.61
C ALA A 161 -23.44 -54.11 -1.12
N PRO A 162 -22.53 -54.55 -0.21
CA PRO A 162 -22.58 -54.17 1.21
C PRO A 162 -22.28 -52.69 1.49
N HIS A 163 -21.61 -52.01 0.54
CA HIS A 163 -21.15 -50.62 0.68
C HIS A 163 -21.67 -49.72 -0.45
N ALA A 164 -22.58 -50.22 -1.29
CA ALA A 164 -23.03 -49.55 -2.51
C ALA A 164 -23.60 -48.16 -2.23
N ASP A 165 -24.42 -48.00 -1.18
CA ASP A 165 -25.01 -46.71 -0.79
C ASP A 165 -23.95 -45.68 -0.39
N SER A 166 -23.00 -46.06 0.49
CA SER A 166 -21.94 -45.16 0.96
C SER A 166 -20.98 -44.79 -0.17
N ILE A 167 -20.64 -45.74 -1.03
CA ILE A 167 -19.77 -45.51 -2.20
C ILE A 167 -20.48 -44.64 -3.22
N ALA A 168 -21.78 -44.84 -3.46
CA ALA A 168 -22.57 -44.02 -4.37
C ALA A 168 -22.67 -42.57 -3.90
N VAL A 169 -23.01 -42.34 -2.62
CA VAL A 169 -23.05 -40.99 -2.04
C VAL A 169 -21.68 -40.32 -2.13
N ALA A 170 -20.60 -41.01 -1.74
CA ALA A 170 -19.26 -40.46 -1.81
C ALA A 170 -18.85 -40.11 -3.25
N LEU A 171 -19.12 -41.00 -4.21
CA LEU A 171 -18.78 -40.78 -5.62
C LEU A 171 -19.59 -39.61 -6.22
N VAL A 172 -20.88 -39.53 -5.93
CA VAL A 172 -21.74 -38.43 -6.38
C VAL A 172 -21.28 -37.10 -5.81
N VAL A 173 -21.01 -37.03 -4.51
CA VAL A 173 -20.48 -35.82 -3.88
C VAL A 173 -19.18 -35.40 -4.53
N VAL A 174 -18.20 -36.30 -4.68
CA VAL A 174 -16.91 -35.99 -5.32
C VAL A 174 -17.09 -35.52 -6.77
N CYS A 175 -17.90 -36.22 -7.56
CA CYS A 175 -18.16 -35.87 -8.95
C CYS A 175 -18.84 -34.51 -9.10
N ILE A 176 -19.87 -34.23 -8.29
CA ILE A 176 -20.56 -32.93 -8.29
C ILE A 176 -19.61 -31.83 -7.82
N THR A 177 -18.87 -32.03 -6.74
CA THR A 177 -17.90 -31.03 -6.25
C THR A 177 -16.84 -30.71 -7.29
N LEU A 178 -16.29 -31.71 -7.98
CA LEU A 178 -15.33 -31.50 -9.07
C LEU A 178 -15.96 -30.76 -10.26
N LEU A 179 -17.16 -31.16 -10.68
CA LEU A 179 -17.86 -30.53 -11.79
C LEU A 179 -18.23 -29.08 -11.47
N SER A 180 -18.76 -28.81 -10.28
CA SER A 180 -19.12 -27.47 -9.81
C SER A 180 -17.89 -26.59 -9.62
N LEU A 181 -16.80 -27.11 -9.06
CA LEU A 181 -15.56 -26.36 -8.92
C LEU A 181 -14.97 -25.97 -10.28
N ILE A 182 -14.96 -26.90 -11.26
CA ILE A 182 -14.40 -26.62 -12.58
C ILE A 182 -15.31 -25.69 -13.39
N VAL A 183 -16.57 -26.09 -13.57
CA VAL A 183 -17.52 -25.42 -14.49
C VAL A 183 -18.21 -24.24 -13.82
N GLY A 184 -18.51 -24.34 -12.53
CA GLY A 184 -19.19 -23.32 -11.74
C GLY A 184 -18.26 -22.31 -11.07
N GLU A 185 -16.94 -22.50 -11.07
CA GLU A 185 -16.02 -21.53 -10.44
C GLU A 185 -14.76 -21.24 -11.26
N LEU A 186 -13.91 -22.24 -11.53
CA LEU A 186 -12.59 -22.03 -12.12
C LEU A 186 -12.65 -21.54 -13.57
N VAL A 187 -13.43 -22.20 -14.43
CA VAL A 187 -13.59 -21.81 -15.84
C VAL A 187 -14.23 -20.41 -15.96
N PRO A 188 -15.34 -20.10 -15.27
CA PRO A 188 -15.93 -18.76 -15.28
C PRO A 188 -14.96 -17.68 -14.79
N LYS A 189 -14.19 -17.93 -13.73
CA LYS A 189 -13.15 -17.00 -13.25
C LYS A 189 -12.07 -16.75 -14.30
N ARG A 190 -11.61 -17.80 -15.00
CA ARG A 190 -10.67 -17.62 -16.12
C ARG A 190 -11.26 -16.80 -17.27
N LEU A 191 -12.53 -17.03 -17.61
CA LEU A 191 -13.25 -16.25 -18.62
C LEU A 191 -13.41 -14.78 -18.22
N ALA A 192 -13.62 -14.49 -16.94
CA ALA A 192 -13.72 -13.13 -16.41
C ALA A 192 -12.46 -12.29 -16.70
N LEU A 193 -11.28 -12.92 -16.71
CA LEU A 193 -10.01 -12.22 -16.96
C LEU A 193 -9.78 -11.83 -18.43
N PHE A 194 -10.45 -12.51 -19.38
CA PHE A 194 -10.32 -12.17 -20.81
C PHE A 194 -11.17 -10.95 -21.21
N ALA A 195 -12.27 -10.70 -20.51
CA ALA A 195 -13.23 -9.64 -20.84
C ALA A 195 -13.71 -8.89 -19.58
N THR A 196 -12.75 -8.54 -18.72
CA THR A 196 -12.98 -8.05 -17.36
C THR A 196 -13.92 -6.85 -17.29
N GLU A 197 -13.61 -5.76 -18.00
CA GLU A 197 -14.42 -4.54 -17.95
C GLU A 197 -15.79 -4.73 -18.58
N ARG A 198 -15.88 -5.49 -19.68
CA ARG A 198 -17.15 -5.73 -20.38
C ARG A 198 -18.11 -6.56 -19.52
N ILE A 199 -17.60 -7.61 -18.87
CA ILE A 199 -18.39 -8.46 -17.98
C ILE A 199 -18.80 -7.64 -16.75
N ALA A 200 -17.88 -6.90 -16.13
CA ALA A 200 -18.17 -6.06 -14.96
C ALA A 200 -19.30 -5.05 -15.24
N VAL A 201 -19.23 -4.33 -16.36
CA VAL A 201 -20.25 -3.35 -16.75
C VAL A 201 -21.61 -4.01 -17.00
N LEU A 202 -21.62 -5.20 -17.59
CA LEU A 202 -22.86 -5.92 -17.89
C LEU A 202 -23.54 -6.45 -16.62
N THR A 203 -22.76 -6.99 -15.68
CA THR A 203 -23.29 -7.70 -14.49
C THR A 203 -23.52 -6.78 -13.29
N ALA A 204 -22.81 -5.64 -13.20
CA ALA A 204 -22.89 -4.72 -12.07
C ALA A 204 -24.31 -4.25 -11.70
N PRO A 205 -25.22 -3.89 -12.63
CA PRO A 205 -26.58 -3.49 -12.27
C PRO A 205 -27.38 -4.59 -11.56
N PHE A 206 -27.23 -5.85 -12.01
CA PHE A 206 -27.88 -7.00 -11.40
C PHE A 206 -27.33 -7.25 -9.99
N LEU A 207 -26.01 -7.25 -9.86
CA LEU A 207 -25.33 -7.44 -8.57
C LEU A 207 -25.67 -6.35 -7.57
N GLN A 208 -25.79 -5.09 -8.01
CA GLN A 208 -26.19 -3.98 -7.15
C GLN A 208 -27.62 -4.15 -6.62
N GLY A 209 -28.53 -4.66 -7.45
CA GLY A 209 -29.88 -5.02 -7.03
C GLY A 209 -29.87 -6.10 -5.95
N LEU A 210 -29.10 -7.16 -6.17
CA LEU A 210 -28.96 -8.26 -5.21
C LEU A 210 -28.31 -7.80 -3.89
N SER A 211 -27.27 -6.98 -3.97
CA SER A 211 -26.58 -6.39 -2.80
C SER A 211 -27.51 -5.54 -1.93
N ARG A 212 -28.44 -4.79 -2.54
CA ARG A 212 -29.46 -4.05 -1.75
C ARG A 212 -30.40 -4.97 -0.99
N ILE A 213 -30.80 -6.09 -1.60
CA ILE A 213 -31.68 -7.08 -0.95
C ILE A 213 -30.94 -7.81 0.16
N ALA A 214 -29.67 -8.17 -0.07
CA ALA A 214 -28.83 -8.87 0.89
C ALA A 214 -28.20 -7.97 1.96
N SER A 215 -28.32 -6.64 1.84
CA SER A 215 -27.79 -5.64 2.75
C SER A 215 -28.01 -5.93 4.25
N PRO A 216 -29.20 -6.29 4.75
CA PRO A 216 -29.39 -6.59 6.18
C PRO A 216 -28.57 -7.80 6.65
N VAL A 217 -28.41 -8.81 5.80
CA VAL A 217 -27.60 -10.00 6.10
C VAL A 217 -26.12 -9.64 6.06
N ALA A 218 -25.68 -8.87 5.05
CA ALA A 218 -24.31 -8.42 4.93
C ALA A 218 -23.89 -7.51 6.11
N TRP A 219 -24.77 -6.63 6.57
CA TRP A 219 -24.54 -5.81 7.77
C TRP A 219 -24.34 -6.66 9.02
N PHE A 220 -25.17 -7.70 9.21
CA PHE A 220 -25.03 -8.62 10.33
C PHE A 220 -23.69 -9.39 10.29
N LEU A 221 -23.27 -9.86 9.11
CA LEU A 221 -21.96 -10.49 8.94
C LEU A 221 -20.80 -9.50 9.15
N GLY A 222 -20.92 -8.26 8.69
CA GLY A 222 -19.94 -7.21 8.95
C GLY A 222 -19.78 -6.95 10.44
N ALA A 223 -20.89 -6.79 11.17
CA ALA A 223 -20.88 -6.57 12.61
C ALA A 223 -20.25 -7.74 13.39
N THR A 224 -20.51 -8.99 12.99
CA THR A 224 -19.89 -10.17 13.62
C THR A 224 -18.39 -10.24 13.31
N THR A 225 -17.98 -9.92 12.08
CA THR A 225 -16.56 -9.86 11.70
C THR A 225 -15.82 -8.79 12.49
N GLU A 226 -16.39 -7.60 12.63
CA GLU A 226 -15.80 -6.50 13.41
C GLU A 226 -15.71 -6.85 14.90
N LEU A 227 -16.71 -7.56 15.45
CA LEU A 227 -16.67 -8.07 16.82
C LEU A 227 -15.51 -9.06 17.02
N VAL A 228 -15.30 -9.97 16.06
CA VAL A 228 -14.18 -10.91 16.09
C VAL A 228 -12.84 -10.18 15.96
N LEU A 229 -12.71 -9.23 15.04
CA LEU A 229 -11.49 -8.43 14.87
C LEU A 229 -11.16 -7.60 16.13
N LYS A 230 -12.19 -7.07 16.82
CA LYS A 230 -12.04 -6.41 18.12
C LYS A 230 -11.51 -7.36 19.19
N LEU A 231 -11.96 -8.62 19.20
CA LEU A 231 -11.46 -9.65 20.13
C LEU A 231 -9.98 -10.01 19.89
N PHE A 232 -9.49 -9.87 18.65
CA PHE A 232 -8.08 -10.09 18.29
C PHE A 232 -7.22 -8.82 18.32
N GLY A 233 -7.75 -7.67 18.75
CA GLY A 233 -7.01 -6.40 18.84
C GLY A 233 -6.67 -5.75 17.50
N ALA A 234 -7.31 -6.18 16.40
CA ALA A 234 -7.06 -5.69 15.04
C ALA A 234 -8.07 -4.62 14.57
N ALA A 235 -8.79 -3.99 15.50
CA ALA A 235 -9.83 -3.02 15.17
C ALA A 235 -9.25 -1.64 14.85
N GLY A 236 -9.49 -1.15 13.63
CA GLY A 236 -9.49 0.29 13.37
C GLY A 236 -8.32 0.88 12.57
N LYS A 237 -7.80 0.20 11.55
CA LYS A 237 -7.08 0.94 10.48
C LYS A 237 -8.09 1.40 9.44
N PRO A 238 -8.39 2.71 9.32
CA PRO A 238 -9.21 3.19 8.21
C PRO A 238 -8.46 2.95 6.90
N GLU A 239 -9.10 2.26 5.95
CA GLU A 239 -8.58 1.97 4.61
C GLU A 239 -8.37 3.23 3.73
N ASN A 240 -8.59 4.43 4.28
CA ASN A 240 -8.63 5.69 3.52
C ASN A 240 -7.61 6.76 3.99
N ALA A 241 -6.58 6.40 4.77
CA ALA A 241 -5.49 7.33 5.01
C ALA A 241 -4.59 7.33 3.76
N VAL A 242 -4.91 8.20 2.79
CA VAL A 242 -4.06 8.42 1.62
C VAL A 242 -2.68 8.81 2.13
N THR A 243 -1.68 7.96 1.85
CA THR A 243 -0.30 8.20 2.26
C THR A 243 0.39 9.10 1.24
N GLU A 244 1.46 9.78 1.66
CA GLU A 244 2.29 10.56 0.74
C GLU A 244 2.79 9.70 -0.44
N GLU A 245 3.16 8.45 -0.17
CA GLU A 245 3.57 7.48 -1.18
C GLU A 245 2.44 7.14 -2.17
N GLU A 246 1.18 7.09 -1.72
CA GLU A 246 0.03 6.93 -2.61
C GLU A 246 -0.17 8.17 -3.50
N VAL A 247 0.02 9.38 -2.95
CA VAL A 247 -0.02 10.62 -3.74
C VAL A 247 1.10 10.65 -4.78
N LYS A 248 2.34 10.32 -4.40
CA LYS A 248 3.49 10.21 -5.32
C LYS A 248 3.22 9.19 -6.43
N SER A 249 2.64 8.02 -6.09
CA SER A 249 2.26 7.00 -7.07
C SER A 249 1.24 7.52 -8.07
N LEU A 250 0.23 8.29 -7.63
CA LEU A 250 -0.77 8.87 -8.52
C LEU A 250 -0.17 9.93 -9.47
N ILE A 251 0.78 10.73 -8.98
CA ILE A 251 1.51 11.72 -9.80
C ILE A 251 2.37 10.99 -10.84
N ALA A 252 3.07 9.92 -10.44
CA ALA A 252 3.86 9.09 -11.34
C ALA A 252 3.00 8.44 -12.42
N GLU A 253 1.82 7.91 -12.07
CA GLU A 253 0.84 7.37 -13.03
C GLU A 253 0.37 8.45 -14.01
N GLY A 254 0.07 9.66 -13.53
CA GLY A 254 -0.31 10.81 -14.35
C GLY A 254 0.78 11.22 -15.33
N THR A 255 2.04 11.23 -14.88
CA THR A 255 3.22 11.53 -15.70
C THR A 255 3.41 10.48 -16.79
N ALA A 256 3.30 9.18 -16.44
CA ALA A 256 3.38 8.08 -17.41
C ALA A 256 2.24 8.09 -18.43
N ALA A 257 1.07 8.61 -18.04
CA ALA A 257 -0.07 8.83 -18.92
C ALA A 257 0.07 10.10 -19.80
N GLY A 258 1.14 10.89 -19.64
CA GLY A 258 1.40 12.12 -20.38
C GLY A 258 0.55 13.30 -19.94
N VAL A 259 -0.01 13.26 -18.71
CA VAL A 259 -0.78 14.38 -18.13
C VAL A 259 0.14 15.46 -17.58
N PHE A 260 1.29 15.05 -17.05
CA PHE A 260 2.32 15.94 -16.48
C PHE A 260 3.64 15.73 -17.21
N GLU A 261 4.42 16.80 -17.34
CA GLU A 261 5.81 16.71 -17.78
C GLU A 261 6.72 16.26 -16.62
N PRO A 262 7.89 15.64 -16.89
CA PRO A 262 8.81 15.20 -15.83
C PRO A 262 9.27 16.34 -14.91
N GLU A 263 9.38 17.56 -15.42
CA GLU A 263 9.72 18.77 -14.67
C GLU A 263 8.61 19.17 -13.69
N GLU A 264 7.35 19.11 -14.11
CA GLU A 264 6.19 19.37 -13.25
C GLU A 264 6.09 18.34 -12.12
N ARG A 265 6.34 17.07 -12.43
CA ARG A 265 6.41 16.02 -11.41
C ARG A 265 7.44 16.34 -10.33
N ARG A 266 8.65 16.76 -10.72
CA ARG A 266 9.73 17.12 -9.78
C ARG A 266 9.29 18.25 -8.86
N MET A 267 8.73 19.33 -9.42
CA MET A 267 8.22 20.45 -8.62
C MET A 267 7.16 20.00 -7.61
N ILE A 268 6.22 19.13 -8.01
CA ILE A 268 5.17 18.64 -7.11
C ILE A 268 5.77 17.78 -5.99
N GLU A 269 6.71 16.88 -6.32
CA GLU A 269 7.40 16.04 -5.33
C GLU A 269 8.19 16.90 -4.32
N SER A 270 8.90 17.93 -4.77
CA SER A 270 9.61 18.88 -3.91
C SER A 270 8.66 19.65 -2.97
N VAL A 271 7.49 20.07 -3.46
CA VAL A 271 6.46 20.74 -2.63
C VAL A 271 5.91 19.82 -1.54
N LEU A 272 5.75 18.52 -1.81
CA LEU A 272 5.31 17.57 -0.79
C LEU A 272 6.35 17.41 0.32
N GLY A 273 7.64 17.35 -0.03
CA GLY A 273 8.75 17.22 0.94
C GLY A 273 9.02 18.48 1.77
N LEU A 274 8.62 19.65 1.29
CA LEU A 274 8.89 20.95 1.92
C LEU A 274 8.26 21.16 3.30
N SER A 275 7.17 20.45 3.61
CA SER A 275 6.44 20.64 4.89
C SER A 275 7.27 20.22 6.11
N ASP A 276 8.11 19.19 5.95
CA ASP A 276 8.91 18.62 7.04
C ASP A 276 10.39 19.04 6.98
N ARG A 277 10.79 19.84 5.99
CA ARG A 277 12.15 20.37 5.87
C ARG A 277 12.38 21.52 6.88
N PRO A 278 13.44 21.47 7.70
CA PRO A 278 13.83 22.56 8.59
C PRO A 278 14.68 23.61 7.85
N ALA A 279 14.78 24.83 8.40
CA ALA A 279 15.57 25.92 7.83
C ALA A 279 17.04 25.54 7.65
N ARG A 280 17.61 24.76 8.58
CA ARG A 280 18.99 24.24 8.45
C ARG A 280 19.26 23.38 7.22
N ALA A 281 18.22 22.85 6.57
CA ALA A 281 18.37 22.03 5.36
C ALA A 281 18.56 22.86 4.09
N ILE A 282 18.12 24.12 4.10
CA ILE A 282 18.17 25.01 2.92
C ILE A 282 18.99 26.27 3.18
N MET A 283 19.59 26.41 4.37
CA MET A 283 20.37 27.59 4.70
C MET A 283 21.75 27.58 4.04
N THR A 284 22.27 28.75 3.73
CA THR A 284 23.70 28.96 3.50
C THR A 284 24.44 28.83 4.84
N PRO A 285 25.34 27.84 5.02
CA PRO A 285 26.03 27.62 6.28
C PRO A 285 26.96 28.78 6.66
N ARG A 286 27.17 29.01 7.96
CA ARG A 286 27.98 30.11 8.53
C ARG A 286 29.30 30.40 7.81
N LEU A 287 30.04 29.35 7.43
CA LEU A 287 31.37 29.49 6.81
C LEU A 287 31.29 30.02 5.37
N ASP A 288 30.15 29.85 4.72
CA ASP A 288 29.90 30.26 3.33
C ASP A 288 29.13 31.59 3.27
N VAL A 289 28.74 32.16 4.42
CA VAL A 289 28.06 33.46 4.49
C VAL A 289 29.05 34.59 4.25
N MET A 290 28.83 35.38 3.20
CA MET A 290 29.46 36.67 3.03
C MET A 290 28.74 37.73 3.88
N TRP A 291 29.45 38.31 4.85
CA TRP A 291 28.96 39.35 5.75
C TRP A 291 29.94 40.52 5.81
N LEU A 292 29.46 41.69 6.22
CA LEU A 292 30.22 42.93 6.28
C LEU A 292 30.48 43.31 7.75
N ASP A 293 31.74 43.61 8.10
CA ASP A 293 32.12 44.05 9.44
C ASP A 293 32.04 45.59 9.55
N LEU A 294 31.27 46.11 10.51
CA LEU A 294 31.18 47.56 10.75
C LEU A 294 32.47 48.19 11.26
N ASP A 295 33.41 47.38 11.75
CA ASP A 295 34.70 47.89 12.21
C ASP A 295 35.69 48.13 11.04
N ASP A 296 35.36 47.68 9.82
CA ASP A 296 36.14 47.93 8.61
C ASP A 296 35.89 49.32 8.01
N ASP A 297 36.85 49.80 7.20
CA ASP A 297 36.73 51.10 6.54
C ASP A 297 35.64 51.07 5.46
N VAL A 298 34.88 52.16 5.34
CA VAL A 298 33.76 52.27 4.39
C VAL A 298 34.22 52.05 2.95
N ALA A 299 35.45 52.44 2.61
CA ALA A 299 36.02 52.19 1.29
C ALA A 299 36.26 50.70 1.02
N GLN A 300 36.67 49.93 2.04
CA GLN A 300 36.83 48.49 1.95
C GLN A 300 35.47 47.79 1.82
N LEU A 301 34.51 48.15 2.67
CA LEU A 301 33.16 47.58 2.63
C LEU A 301 32.45 47.86 1.29
N THR A 302 32.62 49.07 0.75
CA THR A 302 32.09 49.42 -0.58
C THR A 302 32.75 48.58 -1.68
N LYS A 303 34.05 48.29 -1.54
CA LYS A 303 34.78 47.44 -2.48
C LYS A 303 34.30 45.99 -2.40
N GLU A 304 34.12 45.44 -1.21
CA GLU A 304 33.56 44.09 -1.01
C GLU A 304 32.17 43.96 -1.61
N ILE A 305 31.29 44.95 -1.40
CA ILE A 305 29.97 45.00 -2.03
C ILE A 305 30.08 45.02 -3.56
N GLN A 306 31.02 45.80 -4.12
CA GLN A 306 31.23 45.89 -5.57
C GLN A 306 31.80 44.62 -6.20
N GLU A 307 32.66 43.91 -5.48
CA GLU A 307 33.28 42.66 -5.94
C GLU A 307 32.33 41.46 -5.78
N SER A 308 31.31 41.58 -4.94
CA SER A 308 30.32 40.53 -4.71
C SER A 308 29.14 40.55 -5.70
N HIS A 309 28.45 39.41 -5.81
CA HIS A 309 27.24 39.25 -6.63
C HIS A 309 25.94 39.37 -5.82
N HIS A 310 26.03 39.56 -4.50
CA HIS A 310 24.85 39.52 -3.64
C HIS A 310 24.13 40.87 -3.54
N SER A 311 22.80 40.81 -3.45
CA SER A 311 21.97 42.01 -3.27
C SER A 311 21.84 42.45 -1.80
N ARG A 312 22.15 41.57 -0.86
CA ARG A 312 21.94 41.74 0.58
C ARG A 312 23.08 41.14 1.37
N PHE A 313 23.48 41.81 2.43
CA PHE A 313 24.57 41.40 3.31
C PHE A 313 24.14 41.49 4.77
N PRO A 314 24.38 40.46 5.58
CA PRO A 314 24.42 40.62 7.02
C PRO A 314 25.51 41.62 7.38
N ILE A 315 25.15 42.61 8.20
CA ILE A 315 26.11 43.52 8.81
C ILE A 315 26.31 43.10 10.25
N CYS A 316 27.56 42.89 10.64
CA CYS A 316 27.93 42.45 11.98
C CYS A 316 29.06 43.31 12.56
N ARG A 317 29.43 43.04 13.81
CA ARG A 317 30.61 43.65 14.45
C ARG A 317 31.55 42.58 14.96
N GLY A 318 32.69 42.40 14.31
CA GLY A 318 33.73 41.43 14.69
C GLY A 318 33.38 39.95 14.48
N SER A 319 32.12 39.54 14.59
CA SER A 319 31.68 38.17 14.27
C SER A 319 30.23 38.13 13.77
N LEU A 320 29.88 37.07 13.05
CA LEU A 320 28.50 36.79 12.60
C LEU A 320 27.50 36.59 13.76
N ASP A 321 27.96 36.40 15.00
CA ASP A 321 27.06 36.30 16.16
C ASP A 321 26.54 37.68 16.59
N GLU A 322 27.28 38.75 16.29
CA GLU A 322 26.94 40.13 16.65
C GLU A 322 26.32 40.86 15.45
N VAL A 323 25.21 40.30 14.93
CA VAL A 323 24.46 40.88 13.81
C VAL A 323 23.77 42.18 14.23
N VAL A 324 24.05 43.25 13.50
CA VAL A 324 23.42 44.56 13.65
C VAL A 324 22.18 44.66 12.75
N GLY A 325 22.21 44.04 11.57
CA GLY A 325 21.08 44.02 10.65
C GLY A 325 21.43 43.47 9.27
N VAL A 326 20.55 43.72 8.31
CA VAL A 326 20.73 43.37 6.89
C VAL A 326 20.79 44.63 6.05
N LEU A 327 21.84 44.75 5.26
CA LEU A 327 22.06 45.86 4.33
C LEU A 327 21.68 45.44 2.92
N HIS A 328 20.97 46.33 2.22
CA HIS A 328 20.76 46.20 0.79
C HIS A 328 21.85 46.94 0.02
N ALA A 329 22.51 46.28 -0.93
CA ALA A 329 23.55 46.89 -1.77
C ALA A 329 23.05 48.18 -2.45
N LYS A 330 21.78 48.16 -2.90
CA LYS A 330 21.12 49.32 -3.52
C LYS A 330 21.08 50.54 -2.60
N ALA A 331 20.89 50.37 -1.29
CA ALA A 331 20.83 51.48 -0.34
C ALA A 331 22.19 52.20 -0.24
N VAL A 332 23.29 51.45 -0.32
CA VAL A 332 24.65 52.02 -0.39
C VAL A 332 24.86 52.75 -1.71
N LEU A 333 24.47 52.14 -2.82
CA LEU A 333 24.57 52.77 -4.14
C LEU A 333 23.79 54.10 -4.19
N ASP A 334 22.56 54.13 -3.68
CA ASP A 334 21.72 55.33 -3.64
C ASP A 334 22.40 56.47 -2.83
N ALA A 335 23.02 56.15 -1.68
CA ALA A 335 23.76 57.12 -0.87
C ALA A 335 25.02 57.65 -1.58
N VAL A 336 25.79 56.77 -2.21
CA VAL A 336 27.00 57.15 -2.97
C VAL A 336 26.64 58.03 -4.17
N LEU A 337 25.56 57.70 -4.90
CA LEU A 337 25.08 58.49 -6.03
C LEU A 337 24.53 59.86 -5.61
N ALA A 338 24.03 60.00 -4.37
CA ALA A 338 23.65 61.27 -3.78
C ALA A 338 24.86 62.13 -3.34
N GLY A 339 26.09 61.60 -3.43
CA GLY A 339 27.31 62.26 -2.97
C GLY A 339 27.51 62.23 -1.45
N GLU A 340 26.79 61.35 -0.75
CA GLU A 340 26.89 61.15 0.69
C GLU A 340 27.90 60.07 1.03
N THR A 341 28.51 60.14 2.22
CA THR A 341 29.29 59.02 2.78
C THR A 341 28.34 58.03 3.43
N PRO A 342 28.18 56.80 2.91
CA PRO A 342 27.20 55.84 3.41
C PRO A 342 27.51 55.43 4.85
N ASP A 343 26.55 55.65 5.76
CA ASP A 343 26.57 55.13 7.12
C ASP A 343 25.84 53.79 7.13
N LEU A 344 26.59 52.70 6.97
CA LEU A 344 26.07 51.35 6.80
C LEU A 344 25.18 50.91 7.98
N GLY A 345 25.50 51.35 9.20
CA GLY A 345 24.70 51.06 10.38
C GLY A 345 23.31 51.70 10.35
N LYS A 346 23.16 52.88 9.71
CA LYS A 346 21.86 53.53 9.53
C LYS A 346 21.09 53.01 8.32
N LEU A 347 21.78 52.50 7.32
CA LEU A 347 21.19 51.91 6.12
C LEU A 347 20.73 50.46 6.34
N ALA A 348 21.21 49.82 7.41
CA ALA A 348 20.83 48.47 7.80
C ALA A 348 19.37 48.41 8.28
N ASN A 349 18.64 47.41 7.80
CA ASN A 349 17.33 47.05 8.32
C ASN A 349 17.47 45.96 9.41
N PRO A 350 16.54 45.88 10.37
CA PRO A 350 16.55 44.80 11.36
C PRO A 350 16.50 43.42 10.69
N ALA A 351 17.38 42.50 11.10
CA ALA A 351 17.39 41.13 10.58
C ALA A 351 16.19 40.33 11.14
N LEU A 352 15.52 39.56 10.27
CA LEU A 352 14.61 38.50 10.70
C LEU A 352 15.45 37.35 11.26
N ILE A 353 15.17 36.92 12.49
CA ILE A 353 15.89 35.84 13.16
C ILE A 353 14.96 34.63 13.30
N VAL A 354 15.45 33.45 12.93
CA VAL A 354 14.74 32.18 13.00
C VAL A 354 15.62 31.09 13.59
N HIS A 355 15.01 30.10 14.24
CA HIS A 355 15.72 28.95 14.78
C HIS A 355 16.03 27.94 13.67
N ASP A 356 17.14 27.20 13.77
CA ASP A 356 17.57 26.17 12.80
C ASP A 356 16.48 25.14 12.42
N GLY A 357 15.68 24.71 13.40
CA GLY A 357 14.58 23.76 13.25
C GLY A 357 13.25 24.37 12.78
N THR A 358 13.21 25.66 12.41
CA THR A 358 12.00 26.29 11.88
C THR A 358 11.64 25.65 10.54
N GLN A 359 10.42 25.13 10.39
CA GLN A 359 9.97 24.53 9.12
C GLN A 359 9.97 25.55 7.97
N VAL A 360 10.33 25.11 6.76
CA VAL A 360 10.40 26.00 5.59
C VAL A 360 9.04 26.66 5.28
N MET A 361 7.93 25.95 5.43
CA MET A 361 6.59 26.53 5.26
C MET A 361 6.33 27.68 6.25
N ARG A 362 6.82 27.56 7.49
CA ARG A 362 6.73 28.64 8.47
C ARG A 362 7.67 29.80 8.12
N LEU A 363 8.86 29.51 7.62
CA LEU A 363 9.80 30.52 7.14
C LEU A 363 9.20 31.36 6.00
N LEU A 364 8.52 30.72 5.04
CA LEU A 364 7.80 31.39 3.96
C LEU A 364 6.71 32.34 4.49
N GLU A 365 5.95 31.93 5.51
CA GLU A 365 4.99 32.81 6.19
C GLU A 365 5.66 34.01 6.86
N LEU A 366 6.82 33.81 7.50
CA LEU A 366 7.59 34.87 8.13
C LEU A 366 8.11 35.88 7.11
N PHE A 367 8.62 35.42 5.96
CA PHE A 367 9.01 36.31 4.87
C PHE A 367 7.82 37.09 4.32
N ARG A 368 6.68 36.43 4.09
CA ARG A 368 5.45 37.10 3.58
C ARG A 368 4.90 38.14 4.55
N SER A 369 4.96 37.90 5.86
CA SER A 369 4.40 38.81 6.88
C SER A 369 5.34 39.95 7.25
N SER A 370 6.66 39.70 7.28
CA SER A 370 7.67 40.72 7.55
C SER A 370 8.01 41.59 6.33
N GLY A 371 7.80 41.08 5.11
CA GLY A 371 8.26 41.70 3.87
C GLY A 371 9.78 41.59 3.65
N GLN A 372 10.50 40.90 4.55
CA GLN A 372 11.93 40.64 4.40
C GLN A 372 12.17 39.43 3.48
N GLN A 373 13.37 39.33 2.91
CA GLN A 373 13.76 38.26 1.98
C GLN A 373 15.02 37.50 2.42
N MET A 374 15.52 37.79 3.62
CA MET A 374 16.69 37.15 4.22
C MET A 374 16.43 37.02 5.72
N ALA A 375 16.76 35.87 6.28
CA ALA A 375 16.70 35.61 7.70
C ALA A 375 18.04 35.04 8.19
N LEU A 376 18.44 35.46 9.38
CA LEU A 376 19.55 34.87 10.13
C LEU A 376 19.04 33.61 10.85
N VAL A 377 19.74 32.50 10.66
CA VAL A 377 19.44 31.24 11.33
C VAL A 377 20.31 31.11 12.56
N VAL A 378 19.70 30.82 13.71
CA VAL A 378 20.40 30.66 15.00
C VAL A 378 20.12 29.31 15.66
N ASP A 379 21.07 28.86 16.46
CA ASP A 379 20.95 27.68 17.33
C ASP A 379 20.17 27.99 18.62
N GLU A 380 20.02 27.00 19.50
CA GLU A 380 19.36 27.17 20.79
C GLU A 380 20.10 28.08 21.78
N TYR A 381 21.37 28.36 21.52
CA TYR A 381 22.24 29.23 22.32
C TYR A 381 22.27 30.67 21.79
N GLY A 382 21.63 30.92 20.64
CA GLY A 382 21.60 32.22 19.96
C GLY A 382 22.82 32.49 19.07
N SER A 383 23.65 31.49 18.81
CA SER A 383 24.79 31.60 17.88
C SER A 383 24.28 31.54 16.43
N ALA A 384 24.89 32.31 15.53
CA ALA A 384 24.53 32.30 14.13
C ALA A 384 25.01 31.01 13.43
N GLU A 385 24.10 30.21 12.88
CA GLU A 385 24.43 29.01 12.11
C GLU A 385 24.53 29.27 10.61
N GLY A 386 23.89 30.33 10.11
CA GLY A 386 23.84 30.64 8.69
C GLY A 386 22.78 31.68 8.35
N ILE A 387 22.49 31.80 7.06
CA ILE A 387 21.40 32.64 6.55
C ILE A 387 20.51 31.81 5.62
N VAL A 388 19.25 32.21 5.52
CA VAL A 388 18.31 31.64 4.55
C VAL A 388 17.58 32.76 3.83
N THR A 389 17.36 32.60 2.54
CA THR A 389 16.70 33.59 1.70
C THR A 389 15.39 33.05 1.11
N LEU A 390 14.59 33.95 0.54
CA LEU A 390 13.40 33.53 -0.21
C LEU A 390 13.78 32.76 -1.49
N THR A 391 14.96 33.03 -2.06
CA THR A 391 15.47 32.33 -3.25
C THR A 391 15.75 30.86 -2.93
N ASP A 392 16.39 30.57 -1.79
CA ASP A 392 16.69 29.20 -1.35
C ASP A 392 15.40 28.35 -1.22
N ILE A 393 14.30 28.96 -0.77
CA ILE A 393 12.99 28.28 -0.73
C ILE A 393 12.48 27.97 -2.14
N LEU A 394 12.65 28.91 -3.08
CA LEU A 394 12.22 28.71 -4.47
C LEU A 394 13.08 27.65 -5.18
N GLU A 395 14.39 27.66 -4.96
CA GLU A 395 15.33 26.66 -5.49
C GLU A 395 15.00 25.26 -4.96
N SER A 396 14.60 25.14 -3.69
CA SER A 396 14.16 23.86 -3.15
C SER A 396 12.91 23.27 -3.85
N ILE A 397 12.13 24.10 -4.57
CA ILE A 397 10.96 23.68 -5.37
C ILE A 397 11.35 23.46 -6.83
N ALA A 398 11.98 24.46 -7.43
CA ALA A 398 12.18 24.56 -8.87
C ALA A 398 13.51 23.93 -9.34
N GLY A 399 14.39 23.56 -8.41
CA GLY A 399 15.81 23.28 -8.68
C GLY A 399 16.60 24.58 -8.85
N ASP A 400 17.86 24.45 -9.26
CA ASP A 400 18.74 25.59 -9.53
C ASP A 400 18.09 26.63 -10.42
N LEU A 401 18.05 27.86 -9.92
CA LEU A 401 17.60 29.02 -10.67
C LEU A 401 18.86 29.72 -11.21
N PRO A 402 19.20 29.55 -12.51
CA PRO A 402 20.45 30.08 -13.03
C PRO A 402 20.51 31.60 -12.87
N GLU A 403 21.48 32.10 -12.10
CA GLU A 403 21.75 33.53 -12.02
C GLU A 403 22.59 33.95 -13.22
N ALA A 404 22.42 35.19 -13.70
CA ALA A 404 23.09 35.69 -14.91
C ALA A 404 24.63 35.75 -14.81
N HIS A 405 25.20 35.39 -13.66
CA HIS A 405 26.62 35.49 -13.34
C HIS A 405 27.20 34.21 -12.72
N ASP A 406 26.46 33.11 -12.68
CA ASP A 406 27.01 31.83 -12.23
C ASP A 406 28.05 31.33 -13.23
N VAL A 407 29.24 31.01 -12.73
CA VAL A 407 30.22 30.22 -13.46
C VAL A 407 29.80 28.78 -13.24
N ASP A 408 29.31 28.11 -14.29
CA ASP A 408 28.87 26.71 -14.25
C ASP A 408 29.95 25.80 -13.61
N GLU A 409 29.85 25.56 -12.30
CA GLU A 409 30.43 24.38 -11.67
C GLU A 409 29.30 23.37 -11.58
N ASP A 410 29.25 22.43 -12.54
CA ASP A 410 28.27 21.36 -12.54
C ASP A 410 28.24 20.67 -11.16
N GLU A 411 27.10 20.67 -10.48
CA GLU A 411 26.92 20.01 -9.17
C GLU A 411 27.27 18.52 -9.21
N PHE A 412 27.18 17.91 -10.39
CA PHE A 412 27.69 16.57 -10.65
C PHE A 412 28.15 16.36 -12.10
N VAL A 413 29.20 15.57 -12.27
CA VAL A 413 29.75 15.18 -13.58
C VAL A 413 29.80 13.67 -13.69
N ARG A 414 29.14 13.13 -14.73
CA ARG A 414 29.16 11.70 -15.05
C ARG A 414 30.35 11.37 -15.95
N ARG A 415 31.18 10.41 -15.52
CA ARG A 415 32.38 9.98 -16.23
C ARG A 415 32.07 8.82 -17.19
N GLU A 416 32.96 8.59 -18.16
CA GLU A 416 32.81 7.55 -19.19
C GLU A 416 32.74 6.12 -18.61
N ASP A 417 33.31 5.90 -17.43
CA ASP A 417 33.33 4.62 -16.72
C ASP A 417 32.06 4.37 -15.88
N GLY A 418 31.07 5.27 -15.94
CA GLY A 418 29.83 5.20 -15.18
C GLY A 418 29.93 5.74 -13.75
N SER A 419 31.13 6.13 -13.29
CA SER A 419 31.29 6.84 -12.01
C SER A 419 30.82 8.29 -12.10
N MET A 420 30.40 8.85 -10.97
CA MET A 420 29.90 10.22 -10.87
C MET A 420 30.73 11.00 -9.86
N LEU A 421 31.22 12.17 -10.25
CA LEU A 421 31.82 13.13 -9.32
C LEU A 421 30.70 14.08 -8.89
N ILE A 422 30.36 14.10 -7.61
CA ILE A 422 29.23 14.86 -7.05
C ILE A 422 29.76 15.84 -6.01
N ASP A 423 29.20 17.04 -5.96
CA ASP A 423 29.45 18.01 -4.90
C ASP A 423 28.99 17.48 -3.54
N GLY A 424 29.84 17.64 -2.52
CA GLY A 424 29.54 17.23 -1.15
C GLY A 424 28.36 17.98 -0.53
N ARG A 425 28.02 19.17 -1.05
CA ARG A 425 26.90 20.01 -0.59
C ARG A 425 25.55 19.57 -1.13
N MET A 426 25.52 18.78 -2.20
CA MET A 426 24.27 18.30 -2.81
C MET A 426 23.33 17.72 -1.74
N ASP A 427 22.07 18.16 -1.76
CA ASP A 427 21.03 17.66 -0.88
C ASP A 427 20.92 16.14 -1.00
N ILE A 428 20.76 15.47 0.13
CA ILE A 428 20.80 14.00 0.17
C ILE A 428 19.65 13.36 -0.62
N GLU A 429 18.49 14.01 -0.69
CA GLU A 429 17.34 13.53 -1.44
C GLU A 429 17.56 13.72 -2.95
N GLU A 430 18.18 14.83 -3.33
CA GLU A 430 18.62 15.06 -4.71
C GLU A 430 19.70 14.06 -5.13
N ALA A 431 20.72 13.84 -4.30
CA ALA A 431 21.73 12.82 -4.53
C ALA A 431 21.11 11.42 -4.65
N ALA A 432 20.12 11.09 -3.80
CA ALA A 432 19.38 9.84 -3.89
C ALA A 432 18.66 9.68 -5.25
N HIS A 433 18.08 10.76 -5.77
CA HIS A 433 17.41 10.77 -7.06
C HIS A 433 18.41 10.65 -8.22
N VAL A 434 19.50 11.42 -8.21
CA VAL A 434 20.57 11.36 -9.23
C VAL A 434 21.18 9.95 -9.32
N LEU A 435 21.33 9.29 -8.17
CA LEU A 435 21.90 7.94 -8.07
C LEU A 435 20.88 6.81 -8.27
N ASP A 436 19.58 7.12 -8.39
CA ASP A 436 18.47 6.15 -8.39
C ASP A 436 18.51 5.19 -7.17
N LEU A 437 18.78 5.78 -5.99
CA LEU A 437 18.92 5.09 -4.70
C LEU A 437 17.87 5.59 -3.69
N PRO A 438 16.58 5.22 -3.83
CA PRO A 438 15.57 5.56 -2.83
C PRO A 438 15.95 4.98 -1.47
N GLY A 439 15.94 5.82 -0.43
CA GLY A 439 16.35 5.44 0.94
C GLY A 439 17.80 5.75 1.31
N LEU A 440 18.54 6.52 0.50
CA LEU A 440 19.89 6.98 0.86
C LEU A 440 19.93 7.75 2.20
N ARG A 441 18.82 8.40 2.56
CA ARG A 441 18.62 9.12 3.84
C ARG A 441 18.27 8.19 5.02
N ASP A 442 17.96 6.91 4.77
CA ASP A 442 17.51 5.99 5.81
C ASP A 442 18.63 5.68 6.80
N GLY A 443 18.54 6.25 8.01
CA GLY A 443 19.35 5.85 9.16
C GLY A 443 20.24 6.90 9.81
N GLY A 444 20.10 8.20 9.48
CA GLY A 444 20.76 9.26 10.25
C GLY A 444 20.21 10.67 9.98
N ASP A 445 20.56 11.62 10.85
CA ASP A 445 20.18 13.03 10.75
C ASP A 445 21.27 13.80 9.98
N TYR A 446 21.28 13.62 8.66
CA TYR A 446 22.14 14.34 7.73
C TYR A 446 21.32 14.85 6.54
N LEU A 447 21.77 15.96 5.98
CA LEU A 447 21.03 16.72 4.97
C LEU A 447 21.77 16.75 3.61
N THR A 448 23.08 16.53 3.60
CA THR A 448 23.92 16.55 2.39
C THR A 448 24.65 15.23 2.17
N LEU A 449 25.17 15.02 0.95
CA LEU A 449 25.98 13.86 0.61
C LEU A 449 27.27 13.76 1.46
N ALA A 450 27.92 14.89 1.73
CA ALA A 450 29.06 14.93 2.66
C ALA A 450 28.66 14.54 4.09
N GLY A 451 27.50 15.01 4.56
CA GLY A 451 26.94 14.65 5.86
C GLY A 451 26.68 13.14 5.98
N PHE A 452 26.14 12.52 4.91
CA PHE A 452 25.99 11.07 4.82
C PHE A 452 27.32 10.33 4.97
N LEU A 453 28.37 10.75 4.24
CA LEU A 453 29.69 10.13 4.33
C LEU A 453 30.28 10.24 5.74
N LEU A 454 30.23 11.43 6.33
CA LEU A 454 30.70 11.67 7.70
C LEU A 454 29.94 10.81 8.72
N PHE A 455 28.62 10.70 8.57
CA PHE A 455 27.79 9.86 9.43
C PHE A 455 28.17 8.38 9.33
N LYS A 456 28.43 7.87 8.11
CA LYS A 456 28.83 6.47 7.91
C LYS A 456 30.26 6.19 8.38
N LEU A 457 31.18 7.12 8.21
CA LEU A 457 32.58 6.97 8.63
C LEU A 457 32.76 7.16 10.14
N GLY A 458 31.96 8.03 10.76
CA GLY A 458 32.04 8.34 12.20
C GLY A 458 33.26 9.18 12.60
N HIS A 459 34.03 9.68 11.63
CA HIS A 459 35.16 10.59 11.83
C HIS A 459 35.38 11.46 10.59
N LEU A 460 36.25 12.47 10.70
CA LEU A 460 36.68 13.28 9.56
C LEU A 460 37.56 12.43 8.62
N PRO A 461 37.16 12.22 7.34
CA PRO A 461 37.92 11.37 6.43
C PRO A 461 39.16 12.05 5.87
N ARG A 462 40.00 11.23 5.24
CA ARG A 462 41.07 11.70 4.34
C ARG A 462 40.68 11.48 2.88
N VAL A 463 41.31 12.23 1.97
CA VAL A 463 41.19 11.99 0.53
C VAL A 463 41.56 10.53 0.21
N GLY A 464 40.72 9.88 -0.60
CA GLY A 464 40.79 8.46 -0.97
C GLY A 464 40.04 7.50 -0.02
N GLU A 465 39.54 8.00 1.12
CA GLU A 465 38.72 7.25 2.03
C GLU A 465 37.26 7.21 1.57
N GLY A 466 36.54 6.14 1.90
CA GLY A 466 35.19 5.97 1.38
C GLY A 466 34.40 4.84 2.03
N VAL A 467 33.11 4.79 1.73
CA VAL A 467 32.16 3.82 2.27
C VAL A 467 31.40 3.11 1.16
N ALA A 468 31.03 1.85 1.41
CA ALA A 468 30.13 1.11 0.54
C ALA A 468 28.69 1.19 1.06
N HIS A 469 27.75 1.53 0.20
CA HIS A 469 26.33 1.59 0.54
C HIS A 469 25.47 1.21 -0.66
N ALA A 470 24.48 0.33 -0.46
CA ALA A 470 23.57 -0.16 -1.50
C ALA A 470 24.28 -0.66 -2.79
N GLY A 471 25.49 -1.21 -2.66
CA GLY A 471 26.31 -1.68 -3.80
C GLY A 471 27.19 -0.60 -4.44
N TYR A 472 26.97 0.67 -4.13
CA TYR A 472 27.81 1.79 -4.57
C TYR A 472 28.99 2.01 -3.61
N ARG A 473 30.09 2.54 -4.13
CA ARG A 473 31.24 3.00 -3.34
C ARG A 473 31.36 4.51 -3.45
N PHE A 474 31.27 5.19 -2.31
CA PHE A 474 31.42 6.63 -2.16
C PHE A 474 32.83 6.94 -1.66
N GLU A 475 33.64 7.66 -2.42
CA GLU A 475 35.03 7.97 -2.10
C GLU A 475 35.25 9.48 -2.07
N VAL A 476 35.92 9.98 -1.02
CA VAL A 476 36.29 11.39 -0.90
C VAL A 476 37.42 11.70 -1.88
N VAL A 477 37.18 12.58 -2.85
CA VAL A 477 38.18 13.01 -3.84
C VAL A 477 38.89 14.27 -3.40
N ASP A 478 38.13 15.21 -2.82
CA ASP A 478 38.67 16.50 -2.42
C ASP A 478 38.10 16.95 -1.06
N MET A 479 38.95 17.66 -0.31
CA MET A 479 38.66 18.19 1.02
C MET A 479 39.03 19.66 1.08
N ASP A 480 38.07 20.51 1.39
CA ASP A 480 38.31 21.92 1.68
C ASP A 480 38.41 22.12 3.21
N GLY A 481 39.64 22.13 3.70
CA GLY A 481 39.94 22.20 5.14
C GLY A 481 39.40 21.00 5.93
N ARG A 482 38.23 21.16 6.55
CA ARG A 482 37.51 20.10 7.29
C ARG A 482 36.19 19.68 6.63
N ARG A 483 35.90 20.20 5.44
CA ARG A 483 34.71 19.89 4.66
C ARG A 483 35.07 18.93 3.53
N ILE A 484 34.19 17.97 3.24
CA ILE A 484 34.28 17.14 2.04
C ILE A 484 33.73 17.98 0.88
N ASP A 485 34.56 18.24 -0.12
CA ASP A 485 34.20 19.10 -1.25
C ASP A 485 33.63 18.29 -2.42
N LYS A 486 34.39 17.30 -2.92
CA LYS A 486 33.94 16.43 -4.01
C LYS A 486 33.98 14.95 -3.62
N ILE A 487 32.93 14.22 -4.02
CA ILE A 487 32.73 12.80 -3.72
C ILE A 487 32.61 12.03 -5.04
N LEU A 488 33.45 11.00 -5.23
CA LEU A 488 33.34 10.06 -6.33
C LEU A 488 32.43 8.92 -5.94
N VAL A 489 31.33 8.76 -6.66
CA VAL A 489 30.38 7.67 -6.51
C VAL A 489 30.60 6.66 -7.63
N ILE A 490 31.06 5.47 -7.25
CA ILE A 490 31.37 4.38 -8.17
C ILE A 490 30.22 3.36 -8.10
N PRO A 491 29.57 3.03 -9.23
CA PRO A 491 28.50 2.04 -9.25
C PRO A 491 29.00 0.63 -8.93
N PRO A 492 28.12 -0.30 -8.52
CA PRO A 492 28.48 -1.71 -8.40
C PRO A 492 29.02 -2.23 -9.73
N ALA A 493 30.08 -3.04 -9.70
CA ALA A 493 30.55 -3.73 -10.88
C ALA A 493 29.46 -4.70 -11.36
N GLU A 494 29.08 -4.60 -12.65
CA GLU A 494 28.12 -5.52 -13.31
C GLU A 494 28.57 -6.98 -13.32
#